data_AF-A0A7S3HY71-F1
#
_entry.id   AF-A0A7S3HY71-F1
#
_cell.length_a   1.000
_cell.length_b   1.000
_cell.length_c   1.000
_cell.angle_alpha   90.00
_cell.angle_beta   90.00
_cell.angle_gamma   90.00
#
_symmetry.space_group_name_H-M   'P 1'
#
loop_
_entity.id
_entity.type
_entity.pdbx_description
1 polymer ?
#
loop_
_entity_poly.entity_id
_entity_poly.type
_entity_poly.pdbx_seq_one_letter_code
_entity_poly.pdbx_strand_id
1 'polypeptide(L)'
;MCWNPRYKDMFAVSYGSYEFLKQTSGLICCFTIKNPTWPEYSFTTESGVMSIDFHPNCPALIAAGCYDGTVMVFDIRQKSTNKPIYQSTVRTNKHTDPVWQVRWDADTEGKALSFYSISSDGRVTLWHLMKNKLEPEEVIKLKLVVDKEKELSDSKKEPFVYGLAGGMCFDFNKYQPDLFLVGTEEGQIHLCSKSSQQLYLETYKDHYLAVYAVKWNPYHPKTFLSCSADWTIKMWIQ
;
A
#
# COMPACT_ATOMS: atom_id res chain seq x y z
N MET A 1 5.85 -8.87 -6.03
CA MET A 1 5.39 -9.68 -7.19
C MET A 1 3.87 -9.64 -7.23
N CYS A 2 3.27 -9.54 -8.42
CA CYS A 2 1.82 -9.58 -8.61
C CYS A 2 1.46 -10.39 -9.87
N TRP A 3 0.39 -11.18 -9.81
CA TRP A 3 -0.10 -11.97 -10.94
C TRP A 3 -1.06 -11.18 -11.80
N ASN A 4 -1.04 -11.40 -13.11
CA ASN A 4 -2.00 -10.77 -13.99
C ASN A 4 -3.40 -11.39 -13.78
N PRO A 5 -4.47 -10.58 -13.65
CA PRO A 5 -5.80 -11.11 -13.37
C PRO A 5 -6.46 -11.81 -14.57
N ARG A 6 -6.01 -11.51 -15.80
CA ARG A 6 -6.54 -12.13 -17.04
C ARG A 6 -5.65 -13.26 -17.54
N TYR A 7 -4.34 -13.04 -17.58
CA TYR A 7 -3.37 -13.99 -18.12
C TYR A 7 -2.72 -14.79 -17.00
N LYS A 8 -3.17 -16.03 -16.79
CA LYS A 8 -2.72 -16.90 -15.68
C LYS A 8 -1.25 -17.32 -15.76
N ASP A 9 -0.62 -17.13 -16.90
CA ASP A 9 0.79 -17.41 -17.14
C ASP A 9 1.68 -16.16 -17.03
N MET A 10 1.13 -14.98 -16.75
CA MET A 10 1.87 -13.71 -16.68
C MET A 10 1.92 -13.17 -15.25
N PHE A 11 3.10 -12.70 -14.84
CA PHE A 11 3.31 -12.04 -13.56
C PHE A 11 4.32 -10.89 -13.67
N ALA A 12 4.20 -9.93 -12.77
CA ALA A 12 5.14 -8.81 -12.64
C ALA A 12 5.96 -8.94 -11.36
N VAL A 13 7.23 -8.58 -11.46
CA VAL A 13 8.19 -8.53 -10.36
C VAL A 13 8.73 -7.11 -10.27
N SER A 14 8.68 -6.54 -9.08
CA SER A 14 9.32 -5.28 -8.73
C SER A 14 10.68 -5.56 -8.11
N TYR A 15 11.66 -4.77 -8.50
CA TYR A 15 13.01 -4.79 -7.95
C TYR A 15 13.33 -3.43 -7.34
N GLY A 16 13.92 -3.48 -6.16
CA GLY A 16 14.39 -2.33 -5.40
C GLY A 16 15.25 -2.82 -4.23
N SER A 17 15.59 -1.92 -3.31
CA SER A 17 16.45 -2.22 -2.16
C SER A 17 15.72 -2.00 -0.84
N TYR A 18 15.75 -3.00 0.03
CA TYR A 18 15.36 -2.88 1.44
C TYR A 18 16.54 -2.43 2.32
N GLU A 19 17.76 -2.40 1.80
CA GLU A 19 18.93 -1.97 2.56
C GLU A 19 18.98 -0.45 2.63
N PHE A 20 18.75 0.10 3.81
CA PHE A 20 18.78 1.56 4.04
C PHE A 20 20.05 2.24 3.49
N LEU A 21 21.21 1.60 3.64
CA LEU A 21 22.50 2.15 3.20
C LEU A 21 22.82 1.90 1.71
N LYS A 22 22.08 1.03 1.02
CA LYS A 22 22.34 0.67 -0.39
C LYS A 22 21.10 0.87 -1.24
N GLN A 23 20.62 2.11 -1.30
CA GLN A 23 19.52 2.48 -2.18
C GLN A 23 19.98 2.60 -3.63
N THR A 24 19.19 2.05 -4.54
CA THR A 24 19.46 2.00 -5.98
C THR A 24 18.23 2.42 -6.78
N SER A 25 18.39 2.55 -8.09
CA SER A 25 17.27 2.58 -9.03
C SER A 25 16.41 1.30 -8.93
N GLY A 26 15.21 1.38 -9.49
CA GLY A 26 14.27 0.27 -9.50
C GLY A 26 14.02 -0.28 -10.90
N LEU A 27 13.41 -1.46 -10.93
CA LEU A 27 13.03 -2.16 -12.16
C LEU A 27 11.69 -2.86 -11.95
N ILE A 28 10.85 -2.85 -12.96
CA ILE A 28 9.63 -3.66 -13.02
C ILE A 28 9.75 -4.57 -14.23
N CYS A 29 9.72 -5.88 -14.03
CA CYS A 29 9.74 -6.85 -15.11
C CYS A 29 8.44 -7.65 -15.12
N CYS A 30 7.85 -7.82 -16.31
CA CYS A 30 6.75 -8.73 -16.53
C CYS A 30 7.27 -9.97 -17.24
N PHE A 31 7.06 -11.13 -16.63
CA PHE A 31 7.46 -12.42 -17.16
C PHE A 31 6.24 -13.24 -17.55
N THR A 32 6.46 -14.24 -18.40
CA THR A 32 5.52 -15.33 -18.58
C THR A 32 6.15 -16.66 -18.21
N ILE A 33 5.35 -17.62 -17.75
CA ILE A 33 5.82 -18.98 -17.44
C ILE A 33 6.39 -19.67 -18.70
N LYS A 34 5.94 -19.26 -19.89
CA LYS A 34 6.45 -19.78 -21.18
C LYS A 34 7.92 -19.43 -21.42
N ASN A 35 8.40 -18.30 -20.91
CA ASN A 35 9.80 -17.89 -21.00
C ASN A 35 10.21 -17.16 -19.71
N PRO A 36 10.62 -17.89 -18.66
CA PRO A 36 10.97 -17.28 -17.38
C PRO A 36 12.34 -16.61 -17.40
N THR A 37 13.17 -16.86 -18.41
CA THR A 37 14.54 -16.33 -18.48
C THR A 37 14.59 -14.87 -18.92
N TRP A 38 13.66 -14.46 -19.80
CA TRP A 38 13.64 -13.11 -20.36
C TRP A 38 12.29 -12.43 -20.09
N PRO A 39 12.29 -11.21 -19.54
CA PRO A 39 11.04 -10.48 -19.33
C PRO A 39 10.42 -10.08 -20.66
N GLU A 40 9.11 -10.24 -20.78
CA GLU A 40 8.34 -9.79 -21.94
C GLU A 40 8.20 -8.26 -21.95
N TYR A 41 8.16 -7.66 -20.77
CA TYR A 41 8.14 -6.20 -20.58
C TYR A 41 9.06 -5.81 -19.44
N SER A 42 9.75 -4.68 -19.57
CA SER A 42 10.64 -4.15 -18.52
C SER A 42 10.53 -2.63 -18.44
N PHE A 43 10.42 -2.10 -17.22
CA PHE A 43 10.37 -0.66 -16.95
C PHE A 43 11.40 -0.25 -15.91
N THR A 44 12.22 0.77 -16.20
CA THR A 44 13.22 1.28 -15.24
C THR A 44 12.67 2.50 -14.49
N THR A 45 12.95 2.58 -13.19
CA THR A 45 12.55 3.70 -12.33
C THR A 45 13.77 4.35 -11.66
N GLU A 46 13.67 5.63 -11.34
CA GLU A 46 14.76 6.38 -10.68
C GLU A 46 15.00 5.92 -9.24
N SER A 47 13.97 5.38 -8.57
CA SER A 47 14.01 4.85 -7.20
C SER A 47 13.54 3.39 -7.17
N GLY A 48 14.04 2.61 -6.20
CA GLY A 48 13.68 1.21 -6.00
C GLY A 48 12.17 1.00 -5.87
N VAL A 49 11.62 0.02 -6.59
CA VAL A 49 10.18 -0.26 -6.58
C VAL A 49 9.85 -1.23 -5.44
N MET A 50 9.07 -0.74 -4.48
CA MET A 50 8.73 -1.46 -3.24
C MET A 50 7.43 -2.25 -3.36
N SER A 51 6.49 -1.78 -4.18
CA SER A 51 5.18 -2.41 -4.34
C SER A 51 4.64 -2.26 -5.76
N ILE A 52 3.86 -3.25 -6.20
CA ILE A 52 3.20 -3.27 -7.51
C ILE A 52 1.85 -3.97 -7.43
N ASP A 53 0.91 -3.53 -8.27
CA ASP A 53 -0.39 -4.18 -8.42
C ASP A 53 -0.93 -4.08 -9.86
N PHE A 54 -1.50 -5.17 -10.37
CA PHE A 54 -2.19 -5.19 -11.65
C PHE A 54 -3.64 -4.75 -11.48
N HIS A 55 -4.14 -3.96 -12.41
CA HIS A 55 -5.54 -3.57 -12.37
C HIS A 55 -6.46 -4.79 -12.63
N PRO A 56 -7.51 -5.03 -11.81
CA PRO A 56 -8.36 -6.21 -11.89
C PRO A 56 -9.06 -6.38 -13.26
N ASN A 57 -9.66 -5.30 -13.78
CA ASN A 57 -10.39 -5.31 -15.05
C ASN A 57 -9.58 -4.84 -16.28
N CYS A 58 -8.48 -4.11 -16.06
CA CYS A 58 -7.63 -3.54 -17.11
C CYS A 58 -6.22 -4.16 -17.03
N PRO A 59 -6.02 -5.42 -17.45
CA PRO A 59 -4.80 -6.21 -17.19
C PRO A 59 -3.52 -5.65 -17.81
N ALA A 60 -3.61 -4.57 -18.59
CA ALA A 60 -2.47 -3.85 -19.13
C ALA A 60 -1.90 -2.80 -18.16
N LEU A 61 -2.63 -2.41 -17.13
CA LEU A 61 -2.24 -1.36 -16.19
C LEU A 61 -1.57 -1.94 -14.95
N ILE A 62 -0.44 -1.34 -14.56
CA ILE A 62 0.30 -1.64 -13.34
C ILE A 62 0.45 -0.36 -12.54
N ALA A 63 0.02 -0.38 -11.28
CA ALA A 63 0.38 0.64 -10.31
C ALA A 63 1.67 0.21 -9.61
N ALA A 64 2.52 1.17 -9.26
CA ALA A 64 3.79 0.95 -8.58
C ALA A 64 4.04 2.01 -7.50
N GLY A 65 4.64 1.59 -6.39
CA GLY A 65 5.13 2.46 -5.32
C GLY A 65 6.63 2.34 -5.15
N CYS A 66 7.33 3.48 -5.02
CA CYS A 66 8.78 3.55 -4.92
C CYS A 66 9.25 3.89 -3.49
N TYR A 67 10.54 3.67 -3.24
CA TYR A 67 11.19 3.97 -1.96
C TYR A 67 11.21 5.48 -1.63
N ASP A 68 11.26 6.35 -2.63
CA ASP A 68 11.27 7.81 -2.46
C ASP A 68 9.87 8.43 -2.27
N GLY A 69 8.85 7.62 -2.02
CA GLY A 69 7.46 8.06 -1.88
C GLY A 69 6.72 8.28 -3.20
N THR A 70 7.37 8.10 -4.35
CA THR A 70 6.73 8.29 -5.65
C THR A 70 5.81 7.10 -5.97
N VAL A 71 4.58 7.39 -6.37
CA VAL A 71 3.67 6.42 -7.01
C VAL A 71 3.62 6.64 -8.52
N MET A 72 3.49 5.55 -9.26
CA MET A 72 3.50 5.55 -10.73
C MET A 72 2.44 4.59 -11.27
N VAL A 73 2.01 4.84 -12.50
CA VAL A 73 1.19 3.90 -13.27
C VAL A 73 1.85 3.66 -14.62
N PHE A 74 1.95 2.40 -15.01
CA PHE A 74 2.48 1.95 -16.30
C PHE A 74 1.40 1.26 -17.11
N ASP A 75 1.45 1.44 -18.43
CA ASP A 75 0.69 0.63 -19.40
C ASP A 75 1.67 -0.28 -20.14
N ILE A 76 1.56 -1.59 -19.92
CA ILE A 76 2.50 -2.57 -20.49
C ILE A 76 2.50 -2.57 -22.03
N ARG A 77 1.45 -2.05 -22.66
CA ARG A 77 1.35 -1.99 -24.13
C ARG A 77 2.25 -0.90 -24.71
N GLN A 78 2.63 0.11 -23.93
CA GLN A 78 3.47 1.23 -24.36
C GLN A 78 4.96 0.89 -24.28
N LYS A 79 5.40 -0.11 -25.05
CA LYS A 79 6.76 -0.66 -25.01
C LYS A 79 7.88 0.34 -25.32
N SER A 80 7.61 1.35 -26.15
CA SER A 80 8.65 2.20 -26.72
C SER A 80 9.14 3.31 -25.79
N THR A 81 8.35 3.72 -24.80
CA THR A 81 8.62 4.94 -24.03
C THR A 81 9.40 4.67 -22.75
N ASN A 82 9.33 3.45 -22.19
CA ASN A 82 9.90 3.08 -20.89
C ASN A 82 9.59 4.14 -19.80
N LYS A 83 8.39 4.74 -19.88
CA LYS A 83 7.97 5.85 -19.02
C LYS A 83 6.60 5.53 -18.43
N PRO A 84 6.35 5.96 -17.18
CA PRO A 84 5.02 5.84 -16.61
C PRO A 84 4.04 6.76 -17.35
N ILE A 85 2.78 6.32 -17.44
CA ILE A 85 1.68 7.14 -17.96
C ILE A 85 1.19 8.16 -16.90
N TYR A 86 1.40 7.85 -15.62
CA TYR A 86 1.16 8.76 -14.49
C TYR A 86 2.28 8.64 -13.48
N GLN A 87 2.70 9.76 -12.92
CA GLN A 87 3.73 9.80 -11.88
C GLN A 87 3.41 10.94 -10.89
N SER A 88 3.43 10.62 -9.60
CA SER A 88 3.30 11.64 -8.55
C SER A 88 4.58 12.47 -8.44
N THR A 89 4.44 13.73 -8.07
CA THR A 89 5.53 14.65 -7.78
C THR A 89 5.29 15.35 -6.45
N VAL A 90 6.26 16.13 -5.97
CA VAL A 90 6.07 17.00 -4.80
C VAL A 90 4.87 17.95 -5.00
N ARG A 91 4.66 18.44 -6.23
CA ARG A 91 3.53 19.33 -6.57
C ARG A 91 2.17 18.62 -6.49
N THR A 92 2.14 17.31 -6.74
CA THR A 92 0.94 16.49 -6.62
C THR A 92 0.93 15.72 -5.30
N ASN A 93 1.59 16.26 -4.25
CA ASN A 93 1.60 15.72 -2.90
C ASN A 93 1.96 14.22 -2.81
N LYS A 94 3.09 13.82 -3.43
CA LYS A 94 3.65 12.47 -3.26
C LYS A 94 3.92 12.12 -1.79
N HIS A 95 4.08 10.83 -1.50
CA HIS A 95 4.52 10.40 -0.17
C HIS A 95 5.93 10.93 0.14
N THR A 96 6.25 11.08 1.42
CA THR A 96 7.59 11.55 1.85
C THR A 96 8.53 10.40 2.16
N ASP A 97 8.01 9.19 2.29
CA ASP A 97 8.72 7.97 2.72
C ASP A 97 8.29 6.75 1.86
N PRO A 98 8.96 5.59 1.97
CA PRO A 98 8.70 4.44 1.11
C PRO A 98 7.23 4.02 1.02
N VAL A 99 6.79 3.69 -0.21
CA VAL A 99 5.43 3.20 -0.46
C VAL A 99 5.39 1.68 -0.41
N TRP A 100 5.05 1.13 0.76
CA TRP A 100 5.12 -0.30 1.03
C TRP A 100 4.06 -1.14 0.34
N GLN A 101 2.89 -0.56 0.05
CA GLN A 101 1.83 -1.26 -0.66
C GLN A 101 1.04 -0.30 -1.54
N VAL A 102 0.73 -0.75 -2.75
CA VAL A 102 -0.26 -0.15 -3.65
C VAL A 102 -1.33 -1.19 -3.96
N ARG A 103 -2.57 -0.75 -4.21
CA ARG A 103 -3.65 -1.63 -4.65
C ARG A 103 -4.71 -0.89 -5.45
N TRP A 104 -5.10 -1.43 -6.60
CA TRP A 104 -6.21 -0.88 -7.38
C TRP A 104 -7.54 -0.96 -6.63
N ASP A 105 -8.38 0.06 -6.82
CA ASP A 105 -9.77 0.01 -6.37
C ASP A 105 -10.60 -0.83 -7.34
N ALA A 106 -11.08 -1.98 -6.87
CA ALA A 106 -11.85 -2.92 -7.69
C ALA A 106 -13.30 -2.48 -7.91
N ASP A 107 -13.81 -1.52 -7.12
CA ASP A 107 -15.23 -1.15 -7.06
C ASP A 107 -15.59 0.07 -7.95
N THR A 108 -14.94 0.15 -9.12
CA THR A 108 -15.06 1.26 -10.07
C THR A 108 -15.88 0.87 -11.30
N GLU A 109 -17.08 0.30 -11.12
CA GLU A 109 -18.04 0.12 -12.21
C GLU A 109 -18.43 1.50 -12.79
N GLY A 110 -17.76 1.92 -13.87
CA GLY A 110 -18.02 3.17 -14.59
C GLY A 110 -17.42 4.44 -13.95
N LYS A 111 -16.66 4.33 -12.86
CA LYS A 111 -15.96 5.46 -12.21
C LYS A 111 -14.56 5.68 -12.79
N ALA A 112 -13.97 6.83 -12.50
CA ALA A 112 -12.57 7.11 -12.81
C ALA A 112 -11.66 6.05 -12.16
N LEU A 113 -10.59 5.67 -12.86
CA LEU A 113 -9.63 4.70 -12.36
C LEU A 113 -8.93 5.27 -11.11
N SER A 114 -8.81 4.46 -10.07
CA SER A 114 -8.14 4.87 -8.84
C SER A 114 -7.43 3.72 -8.14
N PHE A 115 -6.42 4.05 -7.35
CA PHE A 115 -5.70 3.07 -6.53
C PHE A 115 -5.29 3.66 -5.18
N TYR A 116 -5.16 2.81 -4.18
CA TYR A 116 -4.71 3.17 -2.85
C TYR A 116 -3.21 2.91 -2.69
N SER A 117 -2.56 3.71 -1.86
CA SER A 117 -1.19 3.50 -1.39
C SER A 117 -1.07 3.70 0.10
N ILE A 118 -0.08 3.05 0.72
CA ILE A 118 0.34 3.27 2.10
C ILE A 118 1.84 3.52 2.17
N SER A 119 2.27 4.39 3.06
CA SER A 119 3.68 4.75 3.25
C SER A 119 4.05 4.84 4.73
N SER A 120 5.35 4.71 5.00
CA SER A 120 5.95 5.01 6.30
C SER A 120 5.74 6.47 6.74
N ASP A 121 5.31 7.37 5.84
CA ASP A 121 4.90 8.73 6.19
C ASP A 121 3.58 8.80 6.99
N GLY A 122 2.97 7.65 7.24
CA GLY A 122 1.75 7.49 8.03
C GLY A 122 0.49 7.90 7.30
N ARG A 123 0.51 7.98 5.96
CA ARG A 123 -0.66 8.28 5.14
C ARG A 123 -1.10 7.07 4.34
N VAL A 124 -2.42 6.86 4.32
CA VAL A 124 -3.09 6.09 3.26
C VAL A 124 -3.73 7.09 2.31
N THR A 125 -3.35 7.00 1.04
CA THR A 125 -3.77 7.95 -0.01
C THR A 125 -4.50 7.20 -1.11
N LEU A 126 -5.64 7.73 -1.54
CA LEU A 126 -6.36 7.33 -2.75
C LEU A 126 -5.91 8.23 -3.90
N TRP A 127 -5.47 7.62 -5.00
CA TRP A 127 -5.00 8.33 -6.18
C TRP A 127 -6.00 8.18 -7.31
N HIS A 128 -6.53 9.30 -7.79
CA HIS A 128 -7.43 9.34 -8.93
C HIS A 128 -6.66 9.62 -10.22
N LEU A 129 -6.84 8.77 -11.22
CA LEU A 129 -6.27 8.95 -12.56
C LEU A 129 -7.19 9.85 -13.38
N MET A 130 -6.83 11.13 -13.50
CA MET A 130 -7.49 12.09 -14.38
C MET A 130 -6.74 12.20 -15.70
N LYS A 131 -7.34 12.82 -16.74
CA LYS A 131 -6.75 12.86 -18.10
C LYS A 131 -5.25 13.20 -18.16
N ASN A 132 -4.77 14.15 -17.36
CA ASN A 132 -3.38 14.62 -17.39
C ASN A 132 -2.73 14.76 -16.00
N LYS A 133 -3.36 14.25 -14.95
CA LYS A 133 -2.83 14.40 -13.58
C LYS A 133 -3.25 13.22 -12.70
N LEU A 134 -2.40 12.93 -11.74
CA LEU A 134 -2.70 12.03 -10.64
C LEU A 134 -3.10 12.89 -9.44
N GLU A 135 -4.35 12.78 -9.01
CA GLU A 135 -4.88 13.56 -7.88
C GLU A 135 -4.89 12.73 -6.60
N PRO A 136 -4.20 13.18 -5.54
CA PRO A 136 -4.26 12.54 -4.24
C PRO A 136 -5.49 12.97 -3.44
N GLU A 137 -6.09 12.00 -2.77
CA GLU A 137 -7.09 12.16 -1.73
C GLU A 137 -6.59 11.44 -0.47
N GLU A 138 -6.43 12.17 0.62
CA GLU A 138 -6.00 11.58 1.89
C GLU A 138 -7.16 10.81 2.53
N VAL A 139 -7.00 9.49 2.65
CA VAL A 139 -8.02 8.62 3.25
C VAL A 139 -7.90 8.63 4.76
N ILE A 140 -6.68 8.43 5.27
CA ILE A 140 -6.40 8.49 6.71
C ILE A 140 -4.94 8.86 6.99
N LYS A 141 -4.74 9.60 8.08
CA LYS A 141 -3.46 9.80 8.76
C LYS A 141 -3.39 8.91 9.99
N LEU A 142 -2.38 8.06 10.02
CA LEU A 142 -2.15 7.11 11.09
C LEU A 142 -1.51 7.86 12.27
N LYS A 143 -2.32 8.23 13.27
CA LYS A 143 -1.86 8.78 14.55
C LYS A 143 -1.41 7.66 15.48
N LEU A 144 -0.29 7.85 16.17
CA LEU A 144 0.17 6.91 17.20
C LEU A 144 -0.89 6.75 18.30
N VAL A 145 -1.21 5.50 18.67
CA VAL A 145 -2.07 5.19 19.81
C VAL A 145 -1.20 4.83 21.01
N VAL A 146 -1.22 5.68 22.04
CA VAL A 146 -0.54 5.40 23.32
C VAL A 146 -1.51 4.75 24.29
N ASP A 147 -1.08 3.69 24.97
CA ASP A 147 -1.83 3.08 26.06
C ASP A 147 -1.82 4.02 27.27
N LYS A 148 -2.98 4.63 27.57
CA LYS A 148 -3.15 5.48 28.76
C LYS A 148 -2.84 4.75 30.07
N GLU A 149 -2.89 3.42 30.08
CA GLU A 149 -2.60 2.59 31.27
C GLU A 149 -1.09 2.46 31.56
N LYS A 150 -0.21 2.80 30.62
CA LYS A 150 1.25 2.83 30.83
C LYS A 150 1.78 4.20 31.27
N GLU A 151 0.90 5.18 31.48
CA GLU A 151 1.28 6.47 32.07
C GLU A 151 1.51 6.30 33.58
N LEU A 152 2.74 5.92 33.95
CA LEU A 152 3.27 6.19 35.28
C LEU A 152 3.41 7.71 35.43
N SER A 153 2.47 8.33 36.14
CA SER A 153 2.53 9.67 36.76
C SER A 153 3.35 10.75 36.03
N ASP A 154 2.70 11.75 35.45
CA ASP A 154 2.51 13.08 36.07
C ASP A 154 2.18 14.16 35.04
N SER A 155 1.36 15.09 35.49
CA SER A 155 1.09 16.42 34.92
C SER A 155 0.28 16.51 33.62
N LYS A 156 -0.82 17.26 33.73
CA LYS A 156 -1.58 17.92 32.66
C LYS A 156 -0.62 18.59 31.67
N LYS A 157 -0.32 17.92 30.56
CA LYS A 157 0.18 18.57 29.35
C LYS A 157 -0.95 18.56 28.34
N GLU A 158 -1.12 19.69 27.65
CA GLU A 158 -1.99 19.81 26.48
C GLU A 158 -1.79 18.60 25.54
N PRO A 159 -2.81 18.18 24.77
CA PRO A 159 -2.69 17.02 23.89
C PRO A 159 -1.59 17.28 22.87
N PHE A 160 -0.37 16.86 23.21
CA PHE A 160 0.78 16.91 22.34
C PHE A 160 0.41 16.00 21.17
N VAL A 161 0.48 16.52 19.95
CA VAL A 161 0.20 15.73 18.75
C VAL A 161 1.24 14.62 18.71
N TYR A 162 0.86 13.43 19.19
CA TYR A 162 1.65 12.22 19.02
C TYR A 162 1.89 12.08 17.51
N GLY A 163 3.15 11.83 17.13
CA GLY A 163 3.56 11.74 15.73
C GLY A 163 2.74 10.75 14.90
N LEU A 164 3.02 10.69 13.61
CA LEU A 164 2.38 9.70 12.75
C LEU A 164 3.03 8.33 12.96
N ALA A 165 2.21 7.30 12.97
CA ALA A 165 2.60 5.90 12.95
C ALA A 165 3.00 5.49 11.52
N GLY A 166 4.05 4.71 11.36
CA GLY A 166 4.51 4.26 10.04
C GLY A 166 3.54 3.25 9.42
N GLY A 167 2.96 3.54 8.26
CA GLY A 167 2.04 2.64 7.58
C GLY A 167 2.78 1.57 6.77
N MET A 168 2.49 0.28 6.99
CA MET A 168 3.21 -0.84 6.36
C MET A 168 2.39 -1.62 5.35
N CYS A 169 1.13 -1.94 5.68
CA CYS A 169 0.29 -2.77 4.83
C CYS A 169 -1.20 -2.45 5.02
N PHE A 170 -2.03 -2.84 4.07
CA PHE A 170 -3.49 -2.74 4.19
C PHE A 170 -4.25 -3.81 3.41
N ASP A 171 -5.50 -4.08 3.81
CA ASP A 171 -6.38 -5.01 3.11
C ASP A 171 -7.86 -4.61 3.25
N PHE A 172 -8.60 -4.67 2.14
CA PHE A 172 -10.02 -4.31 2.10
C PHE A 172 -10.92 -5.50 2.44
N ASN A 173 -12.00 -5.25 3.16
CA ASN A 173 -12.99 -6.28 3.46
C ASN A 173 -13.88 -6.53 2.23
N LYS A 174 -13.96 -7.79 1.79
CA LYS A 174 -14.77 -8.19 0.63
C LYS A 174 -16.28 -8.08 0.87
N TYR A 175 -16.73 -8.27 2.10
CA TYR A 175 -18.14 -8.27 2.49
C TYR A 175 -18.63 -6.88 2.89
N GLN A 176 -17.72 -6.01 3.35
CA GLN A 176 -17.99 -4.64 3.75
C GLN A 176 -17.01 -3.69 3.04
N PRO A 177 -17.31 -3.24 1.80
CA PRO A 177 -16.36 -2.51 0.95
C PRO A 177 -15.85 -1.19 1.50
N ASP A 178 -16.53 -0.61 2.48
CA ASP A 178 -16.11 0.61 3.18
C ASP A 178 -15.00 0.32 4.20
N LEU A 179 -14.85 -0.92 4.67
CA LEU A 179 -13.88 -1.27 5.71
C LEU A 179 -12.55 -1.76 5.15
N PHE A 180 -11.48 -1.37 5.83
CA PHE A 180 -10.13 -1.88 5.56
C PHE A 180 -9.29 -1.94 6.83
N LEU A 181 -8.32 -2.84 6.82
CA LEU A 181 -7.32 -2.97 7.87
C LEU A 181 -6.05 -2.24 7.46
N VAL A 182 -5.33 -1.71 8.43
CA VAL A 182 -4.02 -1.10 8.28
C VAL A 182 -3.08 -1.68 9.32
N GLY A 183 -1.94 -2.23 8.90
CA GLY A 183 -0.85 -2.61 9.80
C GLY A 183 0.22 -1.52 9.86
N THR A 184 0.76 -1.26 11.06
CA THR A 184 1.76 -0.22 11.30
C THR A 184 3.13 -0.77 11.69
N GLU A 185 4.15 0.07 11.63
CA GLU A 185 5.53 -0.21 12.05
C GLU A 185 5.65 -0.47 13.56
N GLU A 186 4.74 0.11 14.35
CA GLU A 186 4.68 -0.01 15.81
C GLU A 186 3.95 -1.27 16.30
N GLY A 187 3.54 -2.16 15.39
CA GLY A 187 2.88 -3.41 15.74
C GLY A 187 1.37 -3.30 15.95
N GLN A 188 0.76 -2.16 15.62
CA GLN A 188 -0.69 -2.00 15.75
C GLN A 188 -1.40 -2.36 14.43
N ILE A 189 -2.62 -2.88 14.57
CA ILE A 189 -3.52 -3.06 13.43
C ILE A 189 -4.76 -2.21 13.68
N HIS A 190 -5.08 -1.33 12.75
CA HIS A 190 -6.25 -0.45 12.83
C HIS A 190 -7.32 -0.91 11.84
N LEU A 191 -8.55 -0.98 12.30
CA LEU A 191 -9.73 -1.06 11.44
C LEU A 191 -10.18 0.35 11.10
N CYS A 192 -10.28 0.63 9.81
CA CYS A 192 -10.61 1.95 9.26
C CYS A 192 -11.79 1.86 8.29
N SER A 193 -12.44 3.00 8.05
CA SER A 193 -13.48 3.17 7.04
C SER A 193 -12.99 4.13 5.96
N LYS A 194 -13.37 3.88 4.69
CA LYS A 194 -13.02 4.76 3.55
C LYS A 194 -13.69 6.13 3.67
N SER A 195 -14.87 6.19 4.29
CA SER A 195 -15.65 7.43 4.46
C SER A 195 -15.27 8.25 5.70
N SER A 196 -14.72 7.61 6.74
CA SER A 196 -14.42 8.25 8.02
C SER A 196 -12.95 8.64 8.13
N GLN A 197 -12.63 9.88 7.75
CA GLN A 197 -11.27 10.39 7.88
C GLN A 197 -10.86 10.51 9.35
N GLN A 198 -9.63 10.09 9.66
CA GLN A 198 -8.92 10.31 10.93
C GLN A 198 -9.42 9.58 12.20
N LEU A 199 -10.34 8.61 12.08
CA LEU A 199 -10.82 7.82 13.21
C LEU A 199 -10.61 6.33 12.96
N TYR A 200 -9.99 5.66 13.92
CA TYR A 200 -9.94 4.20 13.97
C TYR A 200 -11.26 3.70 14.54
N LEU A 201 -11.89 2.76 13.84
CA LEU A 201 -13.08 2.06 14.34
C LEU A 201 -12.71 1.08 15.44
N GLU A 202 -11.58 0.39 15.27
CA GLU A 202 -11.03 -0.56 16.22
C GLU A 202 -9.50 -0.59 16.11
N THR A 203 -8.82 -0.99 17.18
CA THR A 203 -7.36 -1.18 17.17
C THR A 203 -7.00 -2.49 17.87
N TYR A 204 -6.31 -3.37 17.16
CA TYR A 204 -5.84 -4.65 17.65
C TYR A 204 -4.36 -4.52 18.05
N LYS A 205 -4.04 -4.87 19.30
CA LYS A 205 -2.75 -4.62 19.95
C LYS A 205 -2.17 -5.89 20.56
N ASP A 206 -1.52 -6.70 19.74
CA ASP A 206 -0.85 -7.92 20.22
C ASP A 206 0.48 -8.22 19.50
N HIS A 207 0.78 -7.51 18.41
CA HIS A 207 2.10 -7.55 17.80
C HIS A 207 3.02 -6.53 18.49
N TYR A 208 4.29 -6.89 18.63
CA TYR A 208 5.29 -6.07 19.32
C TYR A 208 6.23 -5.33 18.37
N LEU A 209 6.20 -5.66 17.07
CA LEU A 209 7.02 -5.09 16.01
C LEU A 209 6.19 -4.92 14.73
N ALA A 210 6.79 -4.28 13.72
CA ALA A 210 6.16 -3.95 12.44
C ALA A 210 5.29 -5.06 11.84
N VAL A 211 4.04 -4.73 11.51
CA VAL A 211 3.10 -5.63 10.85
C VAL A 211 3.36 -5.62 9.34
N TYR A 212 3.87 -6.71 8.80
CA TYR A 212 4.26 -6.81 7.39
C TYR A 212 3.09 -7.10 6.45
N ALA A 213 2.08 -7.84 6.92
CA ALA A 213 0.89 -8.09 6.13
C ALA A 213 -0.34 -8.27 7.01
N VAL A 214 -1.48 -7.80 6.49
CA VAL A 214 -2.82 -8.14 6.96
C VAL A 214 -3.62 -8.69 5.79
N LYS A 215 -4.45 -9.71 6.03
CA LYS A 215 -5.32 -10.32 5.02
C LYS A 215 -6.67 -10.71 5.60
N TRP A 216 -7.74 -10.15 5.05
CA TRP A 216 -9.10 -10.58 5.32
C TRP A 216 -9.33 -12.00 4.81
N ASN A 217 -10.12 -12.76 5.55
CA ASN A 217 -10.57 -14.06 5.12
C ASN A 217 -11.57 -13.89 3.95
N PRO A 218 -11.31 -14.49 2.78
CA PRO A 218 -12.22 -14.37 1.64
C PRO A 218 -13.57 -15.10 1.84
N TYR A 219 -13.68 -15.98 2.85
CA TYR A 219 -14.83 -16.82 3.14
C TYR A 219 -15.56 -16.47 4.45
N HIS A 220 -14.96 -15.66 5.33
CA HIS A 220 -15.58 -15.26 6.60
C HIS A 220 -15.48 -13.75 6.82
N PRO A 221 -16.60 -13.03 6.99
CA PRO A 221 -16.63 -11.56 6.94
C PRO A 221 -15.93 -10.84 8.09
N LYS A 222 -15.69 -11.53 9.20
CA LYS A 222 -15.17 -10.97 10.45
C LYS A 222 -13.79 -11.48 10.83
N THR A 223 -13.16 -12.28 9.98
CA THR A 223 -11.87 -12.91 10.32
C THR A 223 -10.78 -12.40 9.42
N PHE A 224 -9.61 -12.13 10.01
CA PHE A 224 -8.42 -11.78 9.25
C PHE A 224 -7.17 -12.38 9.91
N LEU A 225 -6.09 -12.42 9.14
CA LEU A 225 -4.77 -12.84 9.58
C LEU A 225 -3.79 -11.67 9.50
N SER A 226 -2.77 -11.69 10.35
CA SER A 226 -1.62 -10.79 10.27
C SER A 226 -0.31 -11.53 10.46
N CYS A 227 0.78 -10.99 9.93
CA CYS A 227 2.15 -11.41 10.24
C CYS A 227 3.03 -10.20 10.57
N SER A 228 4.03 -10.39 11.42
CA SER A 228 4.87 -9.31 11.93
C SER A 228 6.35 -9.70 11.99
N ALA A 229 7.20 -8.67 12.08
CA ALA A 229 8.61 -8.76 12.40
C ALA A 229 8.88 -9.45 13.75
N ASP A 230 7.87 -9.60 14.62
CA ASP A 230 7.95 -10.36 15.88
C ASP A 230 7.92 -11.90 15.71
N TRP A 231 7.97 -12.37 14.46
CA TRP A 231 7.96 -13.79 14.07
C TRP A 231 6.67 -14.53 14.40
N THR A 232 5.56 -13.81 14.56
CA THR A 232 4.25 -14.41 14.81
C THR A 232 3.28 -14.19 13.65
N ILE A 233 2.33 -15.12 13.54
CA ILE A 233 1.10 -14.97 12.75
C ILE A 233 -0.06 -15.02 13.74
N LYS A 234 -1.00 -14.09 13.62
CA LYS A 234 -2.18 -14.02 14.50
C LYS A 234 -3.46 -14.05 13.70
N MET A 235 -4.48 -14.69 14.28
CA MET A 235 -5.85 -14.70 13.77
C MET A 235 -6.71 -13.83 14.66
N TRP A 236 -7.54 -13.02 14.02
CA TRP A 236 -8.36 -12.02 14.68
C TRP A 236 -9.82 -12.20 14.30
N ILE A 237 -10.71 -11.83 15.22
CA ILE A 237 -12.15 -11.82 15.01
C ILE A 237 -12.65 -10.40 15.36
N GLN A 238 -13.36 -9.79 14.40
CA GLN A 238 -14.06 -8.52 14.51
C GLN A 238 -15.44 -8.67 15.15
#